data_AF-A0A6H1ZDE1-F1
#
_entry.id   AF-A0A6H1ZDE1-F1
#
_cell.length_a   1.000
_cell.length_b   1.000
_cell.length_c   1.000
_cell.angle_alpha   90.00
_cell.angle_beta   90.00
_cell.angle_gamma   90.00
#
_symmetry.space_group_name_H-M   'P 1'
#
loop_
_entity.id
_entity.type
_entity.pdbx_description
1 polymer ?
#
loop_
_entity_poly.entity_id
_entity_poly.type
_entity_poly.pdbx_seq_one_letter_code
_entity_poly.pdbx_strand_id
1 'polypeptide(L)'
;MKKFWLGLVLIFLFWAGNVLGAGTVTQTDVQIYLNTRALTFTCTADSTAHTYPVTASDGNIDGYVFLVVTNPGTVGPTDNYDITLTDSDAVDVMGGELLNRDILNSEHAIPLIDAVFGSRFVKGPLTITITNNLVNSAVVVVTVFYYR
;
A
#
# COMPACT_ATOMS: atom_id res chain seq x y z
N MET A 1 2.81 -43.81 -28.86
CA MET A 1 3.55 -42.74 -28.13
C MET A 1 3.01 -41.32 -28.35
N LYS A 2 1.95 -41.08 -29.14
CA LYS A 2 1.39 -39.72 -29.37
C LYS A 2 0.21 -39.32 -28.45
N LYS A 3 -0.39 -40.28 -27.73
CA LYS A 3 -1.56 -40.03 -26.85
C LYS A 3 -1.20 -39.63 -25.42
N PHE A 4 0.08 -39.74 -25.04
CA PHE A 4 0.57 -39.40 -23.70
C PHE A 4 0.90 -37.92 -23.53
N TRP A 5 1.09 -37.19 -24.64
CA TRP A 5 1.41 -35.76 -24.63
C TRP A 5 0.18 -34.86 -24.48
N LEU A 6 -1.02 -35.34 -24.82
CA LEU A 6 -2.24 -34.53 -24.73
C LEU A 6 -2.79 -34.42 -23.30
N GLY A 7 -2.58 -35.45 -22.46
CA GLY A 7 -3.03 -35.44 -21.06
C GLY A 7 -2.20 -34.49 -20.17
N LEU A 8 -0.93 -34.29 -20.49
CA LEU A 8 -0.03 -33.42 -19.73
C LEU A 8 -0.27 -31.93 -20.02
N VAL A 9 -0.68 -31.58 -21.25
CA VAL A 9 -1.06 -30.20 -21.64
C VAL A 9 -2.38 -29.78 -21.01
N LEU A 10 -3.31 -30.70 -20.78
CA LEU A 10 -4.59 -30.42 -20.12
C LEU A 10 -4.46 -30.18 -18.61
N ILE A 11 -3.50 -30.82 -17.94
CA ILE A 11 -3.25 -30.61 -16.50
C ILE A 11 -2.62 -29.24 -16.22
N PHE A 12 -1.83 -28.69 -17.15
CA PHE A 12 -1.29 -27.33 -17.03
C PHE A 12 -2.32 -26.21 -17.31
N LEU A 13 -3.48 -26.51 -17.90
CA LEU A 13 -4.51 -25.51 -18.22
C LEU A 13 -5.51 -25.25 -17.08
N PHE A 14 -5.57 -26.10 -16.06
CA PHE A 14 -6.52 -25.97 -14.94
C PHE A 14 -5.93 -25.33 -13.68
N TRP A 15 -4.69 -24.81 -13.76
CA TRP A 15 -4.08 -24.04 -12.67
C TRP A 15 -4.11 -22.52 -12.93
N ALA A 16 -5.13 -22.05 -13.65
CA ALA A 16 -5.60 -20.68 -13.47
C ALA A 16 -6.46 -20.68 -12.20
N GLY A 17 -5.82 -20.63 -11.03
CA GLY A 17 -6.51 -20.32 -9.79
C GLY A 17 -7.33 -19.05 -10.04
N ASN A 18 -8.63 -19.14 -9.84
CA ASN A 18 -9.52 -17.99 -9.85
C ASN A 18 -8.99 -16.97 -8.84
N VAL A 19 -8.21 -15.97 -9.28
CA VAL A 19 -7.99 -14.74 -8.50
C VAL A 19 -9.25 -13.90 -8.69
N LEU A 20 -10.35 -14.39 -8.13
CA LEU A 20 -11.59 -13.63 -8.06
C LEU A 20 -11.42 -12.62 -6.94
N GLY A 21 -11.47 -11.33 -7.30
CA GLY A 21 -11.80 -10.25 -6.37
C GLY A 21 -10.66 -9.57 -5.65
N ALA A 22 -9.45 -10.14 -5.60
CA ALA A 22 -8.37 -9.59 -4.77
C ALA A 22 -8.18 -8.09 -5.00
N GLY A 23 -8.16 -7.33 -3.90
CA GLY A 23 -7.90 -5.89 -3.94
C GLY A 23 -6.61 -5.58 -4.71
N THR A 24 -6.47 -4.34 -5.13
CA THR A 24 -5.34 -3.91 -5.96
C THR A 24 -4.61 -2.74 -5.33
N VAL A 25 -3.30 -2.67 -5.56
CA VAL A 25 -2.47 -1.52 -5.20
C VAL A 25 -1.63 -1.19 -6.41
N THR A 26 -1.83 -0.01 -6.98
CA THR A 26 -0.98 0.53 -8.06
C THR A 26 -0.06 1.60 -7.51
N GLN A 27 1.13 1.72 -8.09
CA GLN A 27 2.19 2.57 -7.58
C GLN A 27 2.69 3.54 -8.64
N THR A 28 2.97 4.78 -8.22
CA THR A 28 3.71 5.75 -9.02
C THR A 28 4.78 6.41 -8.15
N ASP A 29 6.02 6.46 -8.62
CA ASP A 29 7.11 7.15 -7.95
C ASP A 29 7.68 8.24 -8.87
N VAL A 30 7.52 9.49 -8.45
CA VAL A 30 7.85 10.66 -9.27
C VAL A 30 8.77 11.59 -8.51
N GLN A 31 9.81 12.07 -9.17
CA GLN A 31 10.63 13.18 -8.67
C GLN A 31 9.86 14.49 -8.79
N ILE A 32 9.61 15.15 -7.66
CA ILE A 32 8.80 16.37 -7.63
C ILE A 32 9.65 17.64 -7.54
N TYR A 33 10.81 17.59 -6.87
CA TYR A 33 11.71 18.74 -6.76
C TYR A 33 13.10 18.35 -6.24
N LEU A 34 14.17 18.63 -6.98
CA LEU A 34 15.55 18.29 -6.60
C LEU A 34 15.64 16.85 -6.06
N ASN A 35 15.95 16.67 -4.78
CA ASN A 35 16.09 15.39 -4.11
C ASN A 35 14.78 14.85 -3.52
N THR A 36 13.65 15.50 -3.79
CA THR A 36 12.34 15.15 -3.24
C THR A 36 11.54 14.31 -4.22
N ARG A 37 10.98 13.22 -3.73
CA ARG A 37 10.15 12.29 -4.50
C ARG A 37 8.81 12.05 -3.80
N ALA A 38 7.80 11.68 -4.58
CA ALA A 38 6.49 11.29 -4.13
C ALA A 38 6.18 9.88 -4.63
N LEU A 39 6.12 8.93 -3.70
CA LEU A 39 5.64 7.57 -3.95
C LEU A 39 4.15 7.52 -3.61
N THR A 40 3.31 7.27 -4.59
CA THR A 40 1.85 7.19 -4.42
C THR A 40 1.38 5.75 -4.58
N PHE A 41 0.69 5.26 -3.56
CA PHE A 41 -0.09 4.02 -3.61
C PHE A 41 -1.55 4.37 -3.86
N THR A 42 -2.15 3.80 -4.90
CA THR A 42 -3.60 3.83 -5.12
C THR A 42 -4.15 2.45 -4.80
N CYS A 43 -4.84 2.34 -3.67
CA CYS A 43 -5.30 1.08 -3.10
C CYS A 43 -6.81 0.95 -3.31
N THR A 44 -7.25 -0.19 -3.86
CA THR A 44 -8.67 -0.57 -4.00
C THR A 44 -8.92 -1.85 -3.23
N ALA A 45 -9.91 -1.85 -2.34
CA ALA A 45 -10.28 -3.03 -1.59
C ALA A 45 -10.90 -4.10 -2.50
N ASP A 46 -10.79 -5.35 -2.07
CA ASP A 46 -11.51 -6.47 -2.65
C ASP A 46 -13.02 -6.18 -2.68
N SER A 47 -13.69 -6.56 -3.76
CA SER A 47 -15.12 -6.30 -3.97
C SER A 47 -16.05 -7.19 -3.14
N THR A 48 -15.51 -8.22 -2.48
CA THR A 48 -16.24 -9.19 -1.67
C THR A 48 -15.66 -9.27 -0.25
N ALA A 49 -14.35 -9.33 -0.13
CA ALA A 49 -13.64 -9.51 1.13
C ALA A 49 -13.27 -8.19 1.83
N HIS A 50 -13.56 -7.02 1.23
CA HIS A 50 -13.28 -5.69 1.79
C HIS A 50 -11.82 -5.47 2.26
N THR A 51 -10.86 -6.28 1.81
CA THR A 51 -9.46 -6.23 2.22
C THR A 51 -8.57 -5.62 1.14
N TYR A 52 -7.42 -5.09 1.56
CA TYR A 52 -6.36 -4.62 0.66
C TYR A 52 -5.20 -5.62 0.66
N PRO A 53 -4.51 -5.85 -0.47
CA PRO A 53 -3.31 -6.67 -0.47
C PRO A 53 -2.17 -5.92 0.23
N VAL A 54 -1.43 -6.61 1.08
CA VAL A 54 -0.16 -6.11 1.64
C VAL A 54 0.83 -5.95 0.49
N THR A 55 1.35 -4.75 0.30
CA THR A 55 2.12 -4.41 -0.90
C THR A 55 3.40 -3.68 -0.54
N ALA A 56 4.55 -4.22 -0.98
CA ALA A 56 5.83 -3.54 -0.90
C ALA A 56 5.98 -2.53 -2.05
N SER A 57 6.72 -1.45 -1.82
CA SER A 57 7.00 -0.48 -2.87
C SER A 57 7.82 -1.11 -4.00
N ASP A 58 7.51 -0.75 -5.26
CA ASP A 58 8.22 -1.30 -6.43
C ASP A 58 9.71 -0.93 -6.45
N GLY A 59 10.04 0.23 -5.88
CA GLY A 59 11.40 0.72 -5.70
C GLY A 59 11.74 0.94 -4.23
N ASN A 60 13.04 0.99 -3.94
CA ASN A 60 13.52 1.38 -2.62
C ASN A 60 13.31 2.88 -2.38
N ILE A 61 13.02 3.22 -1.13
CA ILE A 61 13.05 4.60 -0.65
C ILE A 61 14.50 5.08 -0.56
N ASP A 62 15.36 4.34 0.15
CA ASP A 62 16.78 4.65 0.41
C ASP A 62 16.99 6.15 0.74
N GLY A 63 16.22 6.65 1.70
CA GLY A 63 15.99 8.08 1.88
C GLY A 63 15.23 8.44 3.15
N TYR A 64 14.93 9.73 3.34
CA TYR A 64 14.20 10.23 4.52
C TYR A 64 12.74 10.51 4.19
N VAL A 65 11.82 9.69 4.72
CA VAL A 65 10.38 9.98 4.68
C VAL A 65 10.10 11.14 5.63
N PHE A 66 9.35 12.15 5.17
CA PHE A 66 9.07 13.35 5.96
C PHE A 66 7.60 13.74 6.01
N LEU A 67 6.76 13.22 5.12
CA LEU A 67 5.33 13.50 5.09
C LEU A 67 4.59 12.36 4.40
N VAL A 68 3.42 12.00 4.93
CA VAL A 68 2.45 11.15 4.25
C VAL A 68 1.13 11.87 4.17
N VAL A 69 0.49 11.81 3.01
CA VAL A 69 -0.86 12.32 2.79
C VAL A 69 -1.76 11.15 2.45
N THR A 70 -2.91 11.10 3.08
CA THR A 70 -3.94 10.10 2.82
C THR A 70 -5.19 10.80 2.28
N ASN A 71 -5.71 10.29 1.17
CA ASN A 71 -6.93 10.79 0.54
C ASN A 71 -7.89 9.62 0.29
N PRO A 72 -9.01 9.54 1.02
CA PRO A 72 -10.09 8.62 0.68
C PRO A 72 -10.65 8.94 -0.71
N GLY A 73 -11.00 7.90 -1.47
CA GLY A 73 -11.73 8.05 -2.73
C GLY A 73 -13.22 8.33 -2.50
N THR A 74 -13.98 8.51 -3.58
CA THR A 74 -15.44 8.72 -3.52
C THR A 74 -16.16 7.59 -2.78
N VAL A 75 -15.70 6.35 -2.98
CA VAL A 75 -16.05 5.21 -2.12
C VAL A 75 -14.87 5.00 -1.19
N GLY A 76 -14.85 5.69 -0.05
CA GLY A 76 -13.77 5.59 0.93
C GLY A 76 -13.83 4.32 1.78
N PRO A 77 -12.77 3.99 2.52
CA PRO A 77 -12.78 2.90 3.49
C PRO A 77 -13.70 3.22 4.68
N THR A 78 -13.95 2.25 5.56
CA THR A 78 -14.67 2.51 6.83
C THR A 78 -14.00 3.62 7.64
N ASP A 79 -14.79 4.49 8.27
CA ASP A 79 -14.26 5.53 9.15
C ASP A 79 -13.38 4.93 10.26
N ASN A 80 -12.27 5.60 10.56
CA ASN A 80 -11.18 5.12 11.42
C ASN A 80 -10.48 3.86 10.89
N TYR A 81 -10.27 3.77 9.58
CA TYR A 81 -9.41 2.73 9.02
C TYR A 81 -7.93 2.99 9.33
N ASP A 82 -7.12 1.94 9.34
CA ASP A 82 -5.73 2.04 9.76
C ASP A 82 -4.80 1.81 8.58
N ILE A 83 -3.73 2.59 8.50
CA ILE A 83 -2.63 2.38 7.56
C ILE A 83 -1.33 2.23 8.35
N THR A 84 -0.49 1.28 7.96
CA THR A 84 0.90 1.19 8.43
C THR A 84 1.85 1.17 7.25
N LEU A 85 3.03 1.75 7.43
CA LEU A 85 4.10 1.76 6.44
C LEU A 85 5.35 1.14 7.07
N THR A 86 5.61 -0.14 6.82
CA THR A 86 6.73 -0.84 7.47
C THR A 86 7.97 -0.89 6.58
N ASP A 87 9.14 -0.63 7.16
CA ASP A 87 10.43 -0.80 6.48
C ASP A 87 10.87 -2.28 6.40
N SER A 88 12.06 -2.53 5.86
CA SER A 88 12.64 -3.87 5.74
C SER A 88 12.90 -4.57 7.07
N ASP A 89 12.95 -3.82 8.18
CA ASP A 89 13.12 -4.34 9.53
C ASP A 89 11.77 -4.56 10.23
N ALA A 90 10.66 -4.47 9.48
CA ALA A 90 9.28 -4.62 9.94
C ALA A 90 8.85 -3.57 10.99
N VAL A 91 9.50 -2.41 11.01
CA VAL A 91 9.13 -1.32 11.91
C VAL A 91 8.25 -0.33 11.17
N ASP A 92 7.12 0.08 11.78
CA ASP A 92 6.26 1.13 11.22
C ASP A 92 7.02 2.47 11.21
N VAL A 93 7.24 3.01 10.01
CA VAL A 93 8.01 4.24 9.79
C VAL A 93 7.28 5.46 10.32
N MET A 94 5.95 5.40 10.43
CA MET A 94 5.14 6.53 10.88
C MET A 94 4.90 6.53 12.39
N GLY A 95 5.26 5.47 13.11
CA GLY A 95 5.10 5.39 14.56
C GLY A 95 3.63 5.41 15.03
N GLY A 96 2.71 4.90 14.21
CA GLY A 96 1.28 4.88 14.49
C GLY A 96 0.50 6.12 14.05
N GLU A 97 1.15 7.13 13.47
CA GLU A 97 0.49 8.38 13.05
C GLU A 97 -0.48 8.22 11.87
N LEU A 98 -0.55 7.03 11.27
CA LEU A 98 -1.48 6.71 10.19
C LEU A 98 -2.65 5.80 10.63
N LEU A 99 -2.87 5.65 11.93
CA LEU A 99 -4.05 4.99 12.48
C LEU A 99 -5.27 5.93 12.46
N ASN A 100 -6.48 5.35 12.48
CA ASN A 100 -7.75 6.07 12.54
C ASN A 100 -7.93 7.17 11.48
N ARG A 101 -7.70 6.83 10.21
CA ARG A 101 -7.90 7.72 9.07
C ARG A 101 -9.40 7.93 8.80
N ASP A 102 -9.76 9.14 8.40
CA ASP A 102 -11.14 9.57 8.15
C ASP A 102 -11.64 9.14 6.77
N ILE A 103 -12.92 8.81 6.64
CA ILE A 103 -13.55 8.35 5.37
C ILE A 103 -13.80 9.47 4.33
N LEU A 104 -13.87 10.74 4.75
CA LEU A 104 -14.25 11.88 3.90
C LEU A 104 -13.13 12.91 3.75
N ASN A 105 -12.27 13.04 4.75
CA ASN A 105 -11.28 14.08 4.83
C ASN A 105 -9.90 13.58 4.38
N SER A 106 -9.26 14.38 3.53
CA SER A 106 -7.83 14.30 3.32
C SER A 106 -7.11 14.70 4.59
N GLU A 107 -6.12 13.93 5.02
CA GLU A 107 -5.30 14.31 6.16
C GLU A 107 -3.84 13.93 5.91
N HIS A 108 -2.95 14.50 6.72
CA HIS A 108 -1.52 14.32 6.58
C HIS A 108 -0.91 13.98 7.94
N ALA A 109 0.19 13.25 7.89
CA ALA A 109 0.96 12.87 9.07
C ALA A 109 2.44 12.98 8.76
N ILE A 110 3.23 13.28 9.79
CA ILE A 110 4.69 13.24 9.75
C ILE A 110 5.16 12.09 10.65
N PRO A 111 6.31 11.46 10.37
CA PRO A 111 6.76 10.34 11.18
C PRO A 111 6.98 10.71 12.66
N LEU A 112 6.61 9.78 13.55
CA LEU A 112 6.88 9.87 14.99
C LEU A 112 7.94 8.82 15.39
N ILE A 113 9.04 9.27 15.98
CA ILE A 113 10.13 8.41 16.48
C ILE A 113 10.29 8.67 17.97
N ASP A 114 10.04 7.67 18.81
CA ASP A 114 10.15 7.79 20.27
C ASP A 114 9.43 9.03 20.85
N ALA A 115 8.19 9.27 20.38
CA ALA A 115 7.36 10.42 20.73
C ALA A 115 7.88 11.80 20.25
N VAL A 116 8.84 11.83 19.34
CA VAL A 116 9.34 13.05 18.70
C VAL A 116 9.02 13.02 17.20
N PHE A 117 8.37 14.07 16.72
CA PHE A 117 8.08 14.21 15.29
C PHE A 117 9.36 14.58 14.51
N GLY A 118 9.57 13.91 13.39
CA GLY A 118 10.73 14.15 12.55
C GLY A 118 10.76 13.28 11.30
N SER A 119 11.66 13.58 10.37
CA SER A 119 11.88 12.70 9.23
C SER A 119 12.53 11.39 9.68
N ARG A 120 12.22 10.30 8.99
CA ARG A 120 12.75 8.97 9.27
C ARG A 120 13.51 8.42 8.07
N PHE A 121 14.73 7.98 8.31
CA PHE A 121 15.48 7.25 7.29
C PHE A 121 14.88 5.85 7.07
N VAL A 122 14.65 5.50 5.82
CA VAL A 122 14.13 4.20 5.37
C VAL A 122 15.11 3.62 4.36
N LYS A 123 15.60 2.41 4.65
CA LYS A 123 16.44 1.63 3.73
C LYS A 123 15.58 0.57 3.06
N GLY A 124 15.71 0.42 1.75
CA GLY A 124 14.95 -0.58 1.00
C GLY A 124 13.49 -0.18 0.73
N PRO A 125 12.63 -1.16 0.41
CA PRO A 125 11.22 -0.91 0.08
C PRO A 125 10.41 -0.58 1.34
N LEU A 126 9.31 0.13 1.13
CA LEU A 126 8.30 0.43 2.15
C LEU A 126 7.05 -0.40 1.88
N THR A 127 6.55 -1.11 2.90
CA THR A 127 5.39 -1.98 2.75
C THR A 127 4.15 -1.33 3.35
N ILE A 128 3.12 -1.13 2.52
CA ILE A 128 1.82 -0.62 2.95
C ILE A 128 0.90 -1.75 3.36
N THR A 129 0.25 -1.57 4.51
CA THR A 129 -0.86 -2.41 4.99
C THR A 129 -2.03 -1.49 5.35
N ILE A 130 -3.24 -1.90 4.98
CA ILE A 130 -4.47 -1.17 5.29
C ILE A 130 -5.46 -2.14 5.93
N THR A 131 -5.96 -1.78 7.11
CA THR A 131 -6.84 -2.62 7.93
C THR A 131 -8.06 -1.84 8.40
N ASN A 132 -8.97 -2.54 9.09
CA ASN A 132 -10.20 -1.99 9.64
C ASN A 132 -11.16 -1.38 8.57
N ASN A 133 -11.13 -1.92 7.36
CA ASN A 133 -12.10 -1.61 6.31
C ASN A 133 -13.18 -2.69 6.22
N LEU A 134 -14.44 -2.26 6.11
CA LEU A 134 -15.63 -3.09 5.89
C LEU A 134 -16.38 -2.69 4.60
N VAL A 135 -15.82 -1.79 3.78
CA VAL A 135 -16.44 -1.29 2.55
C VAL A 135 -15.82 -2.00 1.33
N ASN A 136 -16.66 -2.67 0.55
CA ASN A 136 -16.25 -3.33 -0.69
C ASN A 136 -15.77 -2.31 -1.72
N SER A 137 -14.68 -2.62 -2.42
CA SER A 137 -14.12 -1.74 -3.47
C SER A 137 -13.81 -0.31 -3.01
N ALA A 138 -13.60 -0.13 -1.70
CA ALA A 138 -13.16 1.15 -1.16
C ALA A 138 -11.79 1.55 -1.70
N VAL A 139 -11.65 2.82 -2.05
CA VAL A 139 -10.42 3.39 -2.63
C VAL A 139 -9.79 4.34 -1.63
N VAL A 140 -8.48 4.27 -1.50
CA VAL A 140 -7.66 5.26 -0.77
C VAL A 140 -6.35 5.49 -1.53
N VAL A 141 -5.94 6.75 -1.61
CA VAL A 141 -4.66 7.17 -2.19
C VAL A 141 -3.75 7.60 -1.07
N VAL A 142 -2.57 6.99 -0.98
CA VAL A 142 -1.55 7.28 0.03
C VAL A 142 -0.30 7.77 -0.68
N THR A 143 0.08 9.02 -0.44
CA THR A 143 1.29 9.63 -1.01
C THR A 143 2.34 9.81 0.06
N VAL A 144 3.47 9.14 -0.10
CA VAL A 144 4.65 9.20 0.76
C VAL A 144 5.67 10.13 0.12
N PHE A 145 6.04 11.20 0.83
CA PHE A 145 7.06 12.14 0.40
C PHE A 145 8.38 11.84 1.12
N TYR A 146 9.47 11.79 0.34
CA TYR A 146 10.78 11.46 0.86
C TYR A 146 11.92 12.19 0.14
N TYR A 147 13.03 12.39 0.84
CA TYR A 147 14.29 12.85 0.28
C TYR A 147 15.16 11.66 -0.13
N ARG A 148 15.75 11.72 -1.33
CA ARG A 148 16.66 10.72 -1.90
C ARG A 148 18.03 11.31 -2.22
#